data_AF-A0A7J9Q5Q8-F1
#
_entry.id   AF-A0A7J9Q5Q8-F1
#
_cell.length_a   1.000
_cell.length_b   1.000
_cell.length_c   1.000
_cell.angle_alpha   90.00
_cell.angle_beta   90.00
_cell.angle_gamma   90.00
#
_symmetry.space_group_name_H-M   'P 1'
#
loop_
_entity.id
_entity.type
_entity.pdbx_description
1 polymer ?
#
loop_
_entity_poly.entity_id
_entity_poly.type
_entity_poly.pdbx_seq_one_letter_code
_entity_poly.pdbx_strand_id
1 'polypeptide(L)' 'MGRIKTLKIKRVTNKLMELHRDKFTDSFEKNRETLNRLSIAESKKLKNIIAGYITRLKKKSPDNLIL' A
#
# COMPACT_ATOMS: atom_id res chain seq x y z
N MET A 1 10.24 -21.17 2.43
CA MET A 1 10.29 -20.00 1.52
C MET A 1 9.77 -18.76 2.25
N GLY A 2 10.59 -17.70 2.38
CA GLY A 2 10.26 -16.52 3.20
C GLY A 2 9.16 -15.64 2.58
N ARG A 3 8.27 -15.09 3.42
CA ARG A 3 7.16 -14.21 3.00
C ARG A 3 7.65 -12.76 2.79
N ILE A 4 8.53 -12.56 1.82
CA ILE A 4 9.13 -11.25 1.49
C ILE A 4 8.41 -10.61 0.30
N LYS A 5 7.97 -9.35 0.46
CA LYS A 5 7.41 -8.56 -0.66
C LYS A 5 8.53 -8.16 -1.61
N THR A 6 8.30 -8.31 -2.92
CA THR A 6 9.26 -7.91 -3.95
C THR A 6 9.51 -6.40 -3.94
N LEU A 7 10.67 -5.98 -4.46
CA LEU A 7 11.06 -4.58 -4.53
C LEU A 7 10.05 -3.72 -5.30
N LYS A 8 9.47 -4.25 -6.39
CA LYS A 8 8.44 -3.57 -7.19
C LYS A 8 7.23 -3.17 -6.35
N ILE A 9 6.73 -4.09 -5.51
CA ILE A 9 5.60 -3.82 -4.62
C ILE A 9 5.94 -2.71 -3.64
N LYS A 10 7.15 -2.73 -3.06
CA LYS A 10 7.59 -1.70 -2.11
C LYS A 10 7.65 -0.33 -2.76
N ARG A 11 8.31 -0.22 -3.92
CA ARG A 11 8.45 1.04 -4.69
C ARG A 11 7.10 1.63 -5.07
N VAL A 12 6.20 0.82 -5.63
CA VAL A 12 4.85 1.26 -6.00
C VAL A 12 4.11 1.75 -4.76
N THR A 13 4.15 0.98 -3.66
CA THR A 13 3.44 1.35 -2.44
C THR A 13 3.94 2.67 -1.85
N ASN A 14 5.26 2.88 -1.81
CA ASN A 14 5.86 4.12 -1.32
C ASN A 14 5.42 5.31 -2.18
N LYS A 15 5.53 5.20 -3.52
CA LYS A 15 5.12 6.27 -4.44
C LYS A 15 3.64 6.65 -4.28
N LEU A 16 2.77 5.67 -4.00
CA LEU A 16 1.36 5.92 -3.75
C LEU A 16 1.10 6.63 -2.43
N MET A 17 1.82 6.23 -1.39
CA MET A 17 1.75 6.92 -0.11
C MET A 17 2.31 8.34 -0.17
N GLU A 18 3.31 8.60 -1.03
CA GLU A 18 3.83 9.96 -1.26
C GLU A 18 2.80 10.83 -1.98
N LEU A 19 2.18 10.31 -3.04
CA LEU A 19 1.19 11.05 -3.85
C LEU A 19 -0.18 11.22 -3.18
N HIS A 20 -0.59 10.26 -2.35
CA HIS A 20 -1.95 10.18 -1.80
C HIS A 20 -1.96 9.81 -0.32
N ARG A 21 -1.05 10.40 0.47
CA ARG A 21 -0.89 10.14 1.91
C ARG A 21 -2.20 10.21 2.70
N ASP A 22 -3.02 11.22 2.42
CA ASP A 22 -4.27 11.52 3.12
C ASP A 22 -5.40 10.54 2.79
N LYS A 23 -5.33 9.89 1.62
CA LYS A 23 -6.36 8.93 1.19
C LYS A 23 -6.19 7.55 1.84
N PHE A 24 -5.00 7.27 2.38
CA PHE A 24 -4.69 5.98 2.99
C PHE A 24 -4.80 5.99 4.51
N THR A 25 -5.40 4.95 5.06
CA THR A 25 -5.67 4.79 6.50
C THR A 25 -5.06 3.50 7.03
N ASP A 26 -5.28 3.21 8.31
CA ASP A 26 -4.89 1.96 8.97
C ASP A 26 -5.89 0.81 8.74
N SER A 27 -6.95 1.03 7.96
CA SER A 27 -7.95 0.01 7.58
C SER A 27 -7.66 -0.59 6.20
N PHE A 28 -7.61 -1.92 6.13
CA PHE A 28 -7.39 -2.66 4.89
C PHE A 28 -8.50 -2.39 3.86
N GLU A 29 -9.76 -2.34 4.30
CA GLU A 29 -10.91 -2.21 3.41
C GLU A 29 -10.96 -0.84 2.74
N LYS A 30 -10.77 0.24 3.53
CA LYS A 30 -10.65 1.61 3.02
C LYS A 30 -9.50 1.76 2.03
N ASN A 31 -8.34 1.15 2.33
CA ASN A 31 -7.20 1.18 1.42
C ASN A 31 -7.48 0.42 0.12
N ARG A 32 -8.15 -0.72 0.19
CA ARG A 32 -8.52 -1.50 -0.99
C ARG A 32 -9.51 -0.75 -1.89
N GLU A 33 -10.50 -0.08 -1.30
CA GLU A 33 -11.44 0.77 -2.03
C GLU A 33 -10.73 1.93 -2.71
N THR A 34 -9.82 2.60 -2.00
CA THR A 34 -8.98 3.67 -2.55
C THR A 34 -8.13 3.19 -3.73
N LEU A 35 -7.51 2.01 -3.62
CA LEU A 35 -6.74 1.41 -4.72
C LEU A 35 -7.63 1.01 -5.92
N ASN A 36 -8.88 0.62 -5.67
CA ASN A 36 -9.85 0.34 -6.74
C ASN A 36 -10.22 1.64 -7.47
N ARG A 37 -10.50 2.72 -6.73
CA ARG A 37 -10.81 4.04 -7.30
C ARG A 37 -9.67 4.62 -8.12
N LEU A 38 -8.43 4.38 -7.70
CA LEU A 38 -7.23 4.85 -8.38
C LEU A 38 -6.77 3.92 -9.54
N SER A 39 -7.47 2.80 -9.79
CA SER A 39 -7.17 1.82 -10.84
C SER A 39 -5.70 1.39 -10.91
N ILE A 40 -5.06 1.23 -9.75
CA ILE A 40 -3.60 1.11 -9.62
C ILE A 40 -3.07 -0.24 -10.12
N ALA A 41 -3.89 -1.27 -10.02
CA ALA A 41 -3.50 -2.62 -10.39
C ALA A 41 -4.68 -3.40 -10.94
N GLU A 42 -4.42 -4.05 -12.09
CA GLU A 42 -5.37 -4.90 -12.80
C GLU A 42 -5.67 -6.16 -11.98
N SER A 43 -4.66 -6.74 -11.34
CA SER A 43 -4.80 -8.00 -10.59
C SER A 43 -5.27 -7.81 -9.15
N LYS A 44 -6.33 -8.53 -8.76
CA LYS A 44 -6.86 -8.62 -7.38
C LYS A 44 -5.78 -8.97 -6.35
N LYS A 45 -4.89 -9.91 -6.68
CA LYS A 45 -3.79 -10.35 -5.80
C LYS A 45 -2.82 -9.22 -5.49
N LEU A 46 -2.41 -8.44 -6.50
CA LEU A 46 -1.50 -7.32 -6.34
C LEU A 46 -2.14 -6.21 -5.48
N LYS A 47 -3.41 -5.88 -5.73
CA LYS A 47 -4.16 -4.90 -4.92
C LYS A 47 -4.18 -5.28 -3.44
N ASN A 48 -4.49 -6.55 -3.13
CA ASN A 48 -4.52 -7.02 -1.75
C ASN A 48 -3.13 -6.95 -1.08
N ILE A 49 -2.07 -7.28 -1.81
CA ILE A 49 -0.70 -7.19 -1.31
C ILE A 49 -0.30 -5.73 -1.02
N ILE A 50 -0.67 -4.79 -1.90
CA ILE A 50 -0.40 -3.35 -1.74
C ILE A 50 -1.24 -2.80 -0.58
N ALA A 51 -2.56 -3.00 -0.56
CA ALA A 51 -3.44 -2.56 0.53
C ALA A 51 -2.94 -3.03 1.90
N GLY A 52 -2.60 -4.31 2.02
CA GLY A 52 -2.06 -4.86 3.26
C GLY A 52 -0.66 -4.30 3.62
N TYR A 53 0.14 -3.90 2.62
CA TYR A 53 1.42 -3.25 2.91
C TYR A 53 1.22 -1.82 3.42
N ILE A 54 0.33 -1.04 2.80
CA ILE A 54 -0.05 0.31 3.24
C ILE A 54 -0.57 0.28 4.68
N THR A 55 -1.52 -0.61 4.99
CA THR A 55 -2.05 -0.81 6.34
C THR A 55 -0.92 -1.13 7.33
N ARG A 56 0.03 -2.00 6.95
CA ARG A 56 1.17 -2.32 7.81
C ARG A 56 2.07 -1.11 8.03
N LEU A 57 2.32 -0.29 7.01
CA LEU A 57 3.16 0.90 7.12
C LEU A 57 2.51 1.95 8.04
N LYS A 58 1.23 2.28 7.82
CA LYS A 58 0.47 3.21 8.67
C LYS A 58 0.43 2.78 10.14
N LYS A 59 0.31 1.47 10.42
CA LYS A 59 0.35 0.94 11.79
C LYS A 59 1.74 0.95 12.42
N LYS A 60 2.81 0.85 11.62
CA LYS A 60 4.18 0.72 12.14
C LYS A 60 4.77 2.06 12.54
N SER A 61 4.50 3.13 11.79
CA SER A 61 4.84 4.51 12.14
C SER A 61 4.08 5.47 11.19
N PRO A 62 3.44 6.55 11.68
CA PRO A 62 2.81 7.54 10.81
C PRO A 62 3.79 8.25 9.85
N ASP A 63 5.09 8.27 10.17
CA ASP A 63 6.04 9.21 9.56
C ASP A 63 7.25 8.60 8.84
N ASN A 64 7.43 7.28 8.84
CA ASN A 64 8.64 6.70 8.23
C ASN A 64 8.43 6.41 6.73
N LEU A 65 8.43 7.48 5.92
CA LEU A 65 8.81 7.41 4.51
C LEU A 65 10.32 7.18 4.47
N ILE A 66 10.74 5.92 4.38
CA ILE A 66 12.15 5.59 4.17
C ILE A 66 12.51 6.01 2.73
N LEU A 67 13.38 7.02 2.64
CA LEU A 67 14.25 7.32 1.49
C LEU A 67 15.11 6.09 1.12
#